data_AF-A0A1T3NJ04-F1
#
_entry.id   AF-A0A1T3NJ04-F1
#
_cell.length_a   1.000
_cell.length_b   1.000
_cell.length_c   1.000
_cell.angle_alpha   90.00
_cell.angle_beta   90.00
_cell.angle_gamma   90.00
#
_symmetry.space_group_name_H-M   'P 1'
#
loop_
_entity.id
_entity.type
_entity.pdbx_description
1 polymer ?
#
loop_
_entity_poly.entity_id
_entity_poly.type
_entity_poly.pdbx_seq_one_letter_code
_entity_poly.pdbx_strand_id
1 'polypeptide(L)'
;MGACPRCGAGVGGVSAPVGRACGDGPVVSVSGVRATLPAAPLWGVGGCRPAQHCGPHIFVSSTPRTHIFSSGVARIMHSGTPVPPTTGVETMTEARQPSLRRRRLGARLKGLREGAGLKQEQVGAILGYRNARISRIESGEGKVELALLWALLDVYGVDRDSPQGLALADMVDTGGERNWWHTYRSHLGSTHEDLLGLEADTARLSKWEPSLFPAVLQTEPYIRGILAAGRDLHHGDTERLDAHVQLRLGRSRVLDRDDFALTAVVGESALRTSADAALMRGQLDHVVEASQRPNVSVRIVPFDSGFNLGPDGPFSLFELRDGSRLVMVESLLNVVYLEKPDELRGYATAFDQLCERALNERESRELMHARARSL
;
A
#
# COMPACT_ATOMS: atom_id res chain seq x y z
N MET A 1 -21.78 21.82 -60.90
CA MET A 1 -23.23 21.82 -61.17
C MET A 1 -23.96 21.90 -59.83
N GLY A 2 -24.82 22.92 -59.64
CA GLY A 2 -25.72 23.18 -58.48
C GLY A 2 -25.00 23.54 -57.16
N ALA A 3 -25.12 24.70 -56.49
CA ALA A 3 -26.29 25.54 -56.13
C ALA A 3 -27.42 24.69 -55.51
N CYS A 4 -28.07 24.99 -54.38
CA CYS A 4 -28.33 26.25 -53.65
C CYS A 4 -29.01 25.87 -52.28
N PRO A 5 -29.56 26.79 -51.44
CA PRO A 5 -29.39 26.81 -49.98
C PRO A 5 -30.75 26.85 -49.22
N ARG A 6 -30.71 27.29 -47.95
CA ARG A 6 -31.74 28.16 -47.32
C ARG A 6 -32.98 27.48 -46.69
N CYS A 7 -33.05 27.54 -45.36
CA CYS A 7 -34.22 28.07 -44.68
C CYS A 7 -33.80 28.66 -43.32
N GLY A 8 -34.06 29.96 -43.18
CA GLY A 8 -34.17 30.63 -41.90
C GLY A 8 -35.60 31.14 -41.76
N ALA A 9 -36.11 31.16 -40.54
CA ALA A 9 -37.24 31.99 -40.13
C ALA A 9 -37.16 32.23 -38.61
N GLY A 10 -37.13 33.51 -38.21
CA GLY A 10 -37.58 33.96 -36.89
C GLY A 10 -39.09 33.73 -36.74
N VAL A 11 -39.80 34.16 -35.70
CA VAL A 11 -39.70 35.38 -34.88
C VAL A 11 -40.71 35.23 -33.71
N GLY A 12 -40.47 35.94 -32.59
CA GLY A 12 -41.49 36.35 -31.60
C GLY A 12 -41.80 35.29 -30.53
N GLY A 13 -41.81 35.56 -29.22
CA GLY A 13 -42.03 36.80 -28.49
C GLY A 13 -43.28 36.64 -27.62
N VAL A 14 -43.22 37.19 -26.38
CA VAL A 14 -44.34 37.58 -25.50
C VAL A 14 -44.69 36.66 -24.30
N SER A 15 -44.26 37.15 -23.13
CA SER A 15 -44.98 37.25 -21.83
C SER A 15 -45.19 36.07 -20.87
N ALA A 16 -44.71 36.32 -19.64
CA ALA A 16 -45.15 35.80 -18.34
C ALA A 16 -46.62 36.22 -18.01
N PRO A 17 -47.28 35.92 -16.85
CA PRO A 17 -46.76 35.44 -15.56
C PRO A 17 -47.68 34.50 -14.73
N VAL A 18 -47.30 34.28 -13.46
CA VAL A 18 -48.10 33.97 -12.24
C VAL A 18 -48.38 32.50 -11.88
N GLY A 19 -47.96 32.15 -10.66
CA GLY A 19 -48.50 31.01 -9.89
C GLY A 19 -47.73 30.71 -8.60
N ARG A 20 -48.15 31.33 -7.48
CA ARG A 20 -47.81 30.99 -6.08
C ARG A 20 -48.22 29.52 -5.77
N ALA A 21 -47.78 28.80 -4.73
CA ALA A 21 -47.69 29.18 -3.32
C ALA A 21 -47.09 28.02 -2.46
N CYS A 22 -46.56 28.40 -1.29
CA CYS A 22 -46.55 27.73 0.04
C CYS A 22 -45.91 26.32 0.21
N GLY A 23 -45.19 26.00 1.29
CA GLY A 23 -44.91 26.75 2.53
C GLY A 23 -44.03 25.95 3.51
N ASP A 24 -43.33 26.71 4.35
CA ASP A 24 -43.00 26.59 5.79
C ASP A 24 -42.52 25.28 6.43
N GLY A 25 -41.35 25.39 7.08
CA GLY A 25 -40.89 24.58 8.21
C GLY A 25 -39.71 25.27 8.93
N PRO A 26 -39.80 25.60 10.24
CA PRO A 26 -38.91 26.57 10.88
C PRO A 26 -37.66 25.98 11.56
N VAL A 27 -36.68 26.88 11.75
CA VAL A 27 -35.50 26.79 12.63
C VAL A 27 -35.87 27.31 14.02
N VAL A 28 -35.51 26.61 15.11
CA VAL A 28 -35.15 27.23 16.40
C VAL A 28 -34.13 26.34 17.15
N SER A 29 -33.05 26.97 17.61
CA SER A 29 -32.04 26.48 18.54
C SER A 29 -32.33 26.87 20.00
N VAL A 30 -31.70 26.20 20.98
CA VAL A 30 -30.88 26.77 22.08
C VAL A 30 -31.00 25.99 23.42
N SER A 31 -29.80 25.61 23.93
CA SER A 31 -29.28 25.42 25.31
C SER A 31 -29.84 24.40 26.31
N GLY A 32 -28.89 23.74 26.99
CA GLY A 32 -29.07 23.16 28.33
C GLY A 32 -27.87 22.31 28.78
N VAL A 33 -27.06 22.83 29.70
CA VAL A 33 -25.73 22.37 30.15
C VAL A 33 -25.79 21.45 31.39
N ARG A 34 -24.86 20.44 31.45
CA ARG A 34 -24.22 19.72 32.60
C ARG A 34 -25.11 19.18 33.75
N ALA A 35 -24.74 18.23 34.61
CA ALA A 35 -23.77 17.14 34.75
C ALA A 35 -23.91 16.73 36.24
N THR A 36 -23.89 15.45 36.61
CA THR A 36 -23.21 14.96 37.84
C THR A 36 -23.31 13.43 38.00
N LEU A 37 -22.15 12.81 38.19
CA LEU A 37 -21.96 11.53 38.88
C LEU A 37 -22.00 11.75 40.40
N PRO A 38 -22.20 10.69 41.20
CA PRO A 38 -21.47 10.57 42.46
C PRO A 38 -20.67 9.27 42.58
N ALA A 39 -19.61 9.37 43.37
CA ALA A 39 -18.57 8.40 43.63
C ALA A 39 -18.91 7.38 44.75
N ALA A 40 -18.15 6.28 44.79
CA ALA A 40 -18.08 5.28 45.87
C ALA A 40 -17.54 5.84 47.21
N PRO A 41 -17.68 5.14 48.36
CA PRO A 41 -16.57 4.29 48.87
C PRO A 41 -17.01 3.05 49.74
N LEU A 42 -16.35 1.89 49.66
CA LEU A 42 -15.31 1.30 50.57
C LEU A 42 -15.78 0.42 51.76
N TRP A 43 -15.17 -0.78 51.83
CA TRP A 43 -14.77 -1.63 52.97
C TRP A 43 -15.75 -2.66 53.58
N GLY A 44 -15.24 -3.88 53.83
CA GLY A 44 -15.77 -4.77 54.87
C GLY A 44 -15.59 -6.27 54.63
N VAL A 45 -14.59 -6.85 55.28
CA VAL A 45 -14.17 -8.26 55.30
C VAL A 45 -15.15 -9.14 56.10
N GLY A 46 -15.33 -10.42 55.74
CA GLY A 46 -15.86 -11.44 56.67
C GLY A 46 -16.63 -12.59 56.02
N GLY A 47 -16.03 -13.77 55.95
CA GLY A 47 -16.65 -14.96 55.37
C GLY A 47 -17.56 -15.73 56.33
N CYS A 48 -18.47 -16.52 55.77
CA CYS A 48 -18.82 -17.89 56.18
C CYS A 48 -19.77 -18.51 55.12
N ARG A 49 -19.40 -19.71 54.63
CA ARG A 49 -20.16 -20.62 53.74
C ARG A 49 -21.18 -21.45 54.57
N PRO A 50 -22.01 -22.36 53.99
CA PRO A 50 -22.35 -22.64 52.57
C PRO A 50 -23.86 -22.79 52.28
N ALA A 51 -24.27 -22.80 51.01
CA ALA A 51 -25.16 -23.84 50.44
C ALA A 51 -25.50 -23.60 48.95
N GLN A 52 -25.27 -24.66 48.17
CA GLN A 52 -26.09 -25.15 47.04
C GLN A 52 -25.94 -24.59 45.61
N HIS A 53 -25.41 -25.49 44.76
CA HIS A 53 -25.90 -25.91 43.43
C HIS A 53 -25.78 -24.89 42.27
N CYS A 54 -25.41 -25.23 41.04
CA CYS A 54 -24.91 -26.44 40.39
C CYS A 54 -24.47 -25.95 38.99
N GLY A 55 -23.24 -26.24 38.59
CA GLY A 55 -22.81 -26.10 37.19
C GLY A 55 -22.33 -27.47 36.70
N PRO A 56 -22.52 -27.83 35.42
CA PRO A 56 -21.92 -29.05 34.89
C PRO A 56 -20.52 -28.73 34.37
N HIS A 57 -19.50 -29.29 35.05
CA HIS A 57 -18.21 -29.58 34.45
C HIS A 57 -18.28 -30.95 33.76
N ILE A 58 -17.79 -30.99 32.53
CA ILE A 58 -17.61 -32.19 31.70
C ILE A 58 -16.49 -33.04 32.30
N PHE A 59 -16.78 -34.31 32.57
CA PHE A 59 -15.86 -35.32 33.05
C PHE A 59 -15.29 -36.11 31.86
N VAL A 60 -13.97 -36.31 31.85
CA VAL A 60 -13.27 -37.19 30.90
C VAL A 60 -13.02 -38.54 31.59
N SER A 61 -13.39 -39.66 30.95
CA SER A 61 -12.77 -40.96 31.24
C SER A 61 -12.80 -41.93 30.04
N SER A 62 -11.59 -42.32 29.61
CA SER A 62 -11.12 -43.65 29.18
C SER A 62 -11.99 -44.59 28.30
N THR A 63 -11.60 -44.69 27.02
CA THR A 63 -11.24 -45.89 26.17
C THR A 63 -12.05 -47.21 26.23
N PRO A 64 -11.91 -48.12 25.24
CA PRO A 64 -12.24 -48.03 23.81
C PRO A 64 -13.14 -49.20 23.37
N ARG A 65 -14.05 -49.02 22.41
CA ARG A 65 -14.66 -50.17 21.71
C ARG A 65 -14.89 -49.89 20.23
N THR A 66 -14.18 -50.67 19.44
CA THR A 66 -14.28 -50.85 18.00
C THR A 66 -15.69 -51.29 17.63
N HIS A 67 -16.38 -50.56 16.75
CA HIS A 67 -17.38 -51.14 15.86
C HIS A 67 -17.38 -50.39 14.53
N ILE A 68 -17.09 -51.18 13.50
CA ILE A 68 -17.27 -50.92 12.08
C ILE A 68 -18.75 -50.54 11.85
N PHE A 69 -19.03 -49.42 11.18
CA PHE A 69 -20.33 -49.19 10.55
C PHE A 69 -20.20 -48.59 9.15
N SER A 70 -20.96 -49.25 8.28
CA SER A 70 -21.13 -49.07 6.85
C SER A 70 -21.57 -47.66 6.45
N SER A 71 -21.06 -47.23 5.30
CA SER A 71 -21.46 -46.06 4.53
C SER A 71 -22.97 -45.99 4.28
N GLY A 72 -23.59 -44.89 4.72
CA GLY A 72 -24.91 -44.43 4.28
C GLY A 72 -24.79 -42.97 3.87
N VAL A 73 -24.65 -42.69 2.58
CA VAL A 73 -24.59 -41.34 2.04
C VAL A 73 -26.00 -40.78 1.98
N ALA A 74 -26.34 -39.89 2.91
CA ALA A 74 -27.56 -39.08 2.85
C ALA A 74 -27.37 -37.96 1.82
N ARG A 75 -28.13 -38.05 0.73
CA ARG A 75 -28.15 -37.10 -0.38
C ARG A 75 -28.97 -35.86 0.03
N ILE A 76 -28.29 -34.76 0.37
CA ILE A 76 -28.96 -33.46 0.59
C ILE A 76 -29.25 -32.85 -0.79
N MET A 77 -30.51 -32.90 -1.23
CA MET A 77 -30.96 -32.17 -2.42
C MET A 77 -30.99 -30.67 -2.11
N HIS A 78 -30.05 -29.90 -2.68
CA HIS A 78 -30.19 -28.44 -2.77
C HIS A 78 -31.04 -28.11 -4.01
N SER A 79 -32.19 -27.49 -3.79
CA SER A 79 -32.98 -26.84 -4.83
C SER A 79 -32.23 -25.60 -5.32
N GLY A 80 -31.39 -25.76 -6.34
CA GLY A 80 -30.73 -24.66 -7.02
C GLY A 80 -31.70 -23.96 -7.97
N THR A 81 -31.96 -22.68 -7.74
CA THR A 81 -32.46 -21.79 -8.79
C THR A 81 -31.33 -21.49 -9.77
N PRO A 82 -31.57 -21.48 -11.11
CA PRO A 82 -30.52 -21.17 -12.07
C PRO A 82 -30.21 -19.67 -12.02
N VAL A 83 -28.95 -19.32 -11.76
CA VAL A 83 -28.43 -17.96 -11.96
C VAL A 83 -28.31 -17.73 -13.47
N PRO A 84 -28.91 -16.67 -14.03
CA PRO A 84 -28.82 -16.40 -15.46
C PRO A 84 -27.39 -16.06 -15.88
N PRO A 85 -26.94 -16.44 -17.09
CA PRO A 85 -25.61 -16.12 -17.57
C PRO A 85 -25.46 -14.62 -17.74
N THR A 86 -24.56 -14.00 -16.98
CA THR A 86 -24.19 -12.59 -17.13
C THR A 86 -23.55 -12.40 -18.50
N THR A 87 -24.34 -11.89 -19.44
CA THR A 87 -23.89 -11.43 -20.74
C THR A 87 -23.32 -10.03 -20.56
N GLY A 88 -22.12 -9.80 -21.11
CA GLY A 88 -21.49 -8.48 -21.12
C GLY A 88 -20.45 -8.30 -20.03
N VAL A 89 -19.21 -8.74 -20.31
CA VAL A 89 -18.05 -8.05 -19.73
C VAL A 89 -17.99 -6.72 -20.44
N GLU A 90 -18.77 -5.75 -19.97
CA GLU A 90 -18.43 -4.36 -20.19
C GLU A 90 -17.05 -4.19 -19.55
N THR A 91 -16.03 -3.93 -20.37
CA THR A 91 -14.75 -3.40 -19.92
C THR A 91 -15.03 -2.09 -19.21
N MET A 92 -15.36 -2.19 -17.92
CA MET A 92 -15.37 -1.09 -17.00
C MET A 92 -13.95 -0.55 -17.04
N THR A 93 -13.80 0.58 -17.75
CA THR A 93 -12.54 1.32 -17.77
C THR A 93 -12.37 1.81 -16.35
N GLU A 94 -11.74 1.00 -15.52
CA GLU A 94 -11.47 1.28 -14.12
C GLU A 94 -10.82 2.66 -14.10
N ALA A 95 -11.50 3.63 -13.48
CA ALA A 95 -11.01 4.99 -13.39
C ALA A 95 -9.66 4.92 -12.68
N ARG A 96 -8.58 4.96 -13.47
CA ARG A 96 -7.21 4.70 -13.01
C ARG A 96 -6.91 5.69 -11.90
N GLN A 97 -6.92 5.21 -10.66
CA GLN A 97 -6.69 6.06 -9.50
C GLN A 97 -5.36 6.82 -9.69
N PRO A 98 -5.28 8.10 -9.29
CA PRO A 98 -4.04 8.85 -9.31
C PRO A 98 -2.91 8.08 -8.63
N SER A 99 -1.74 8.02 -9.26
CA SER A 99 -0.56 7.40 -8.66
C SER A 99 -0.22 8.09 -7.35
N LEU A 100 0.29 7.35 -6.36
CA LEU A 100 0.74 7.89 -5.08
C LEU A 100 1.68 9.09 -5.27
N ARG A 101 2.63 8.99 -6.21
CA ARG A 101 3.55 10.09 -6.56
C ARG A 101 2.80 11.36 -6.96
N ARG A 102 1.77 11.25 -7.81
CA ARG A 102 0.94 12.39 -8.23
C ARG A 102 0.10 12.94 -7.09
N ARG A 103 -0.49 12.09 -6.25
CA ARG A 103 -1.25 12.51 -5.07
C ARG A 103 -0.38 13.29 -4.10
N ARG A 104 0.85 12.82 -3.86
CA ARG A 104 1.82 13.49 -2.97
C ARG A 104 2.30 14.81 -3.55
N LEU A 105 2.61 14.87 -4.85
CA LEU A 105 2.93 16.13 -5.53
C LEU A 105 1.78 17.13 -5.42
N GLY A 106 0.54 16.70 -5.71
CA GLY A 106 -0.66 17.52 -5.59
C GLY A 106 -0.88 18.06 -4.17
N ALA A 107 -0.72 17.21 -3.16
CA ALA A 107 -0.84 17.60 -1.75
C ALA A 107 0.22 18.64 -1.34
N ARG A 108 1.46 18.52 -1.82
CA ARG A 108 2.51 19.52 -1.56
C ARG A 108 2.24 20.84 -2.26
N LEU A 109 1.82 20.81 -3.53
CA LEU A 109 1.43 22.01 -4.26
C LEU A 109 0.25 22.72 -3.60
N LYS A 110 -0.73 21.96 -3.09
CA LYS A 110 -1.83 22.48 -2.28
C LYS A 110 -1.32 23.17 -1.01
N GLY A 111 -0.43 22.52 -0.26
CA GLY A 111 0.15 23.09 0.96
C GLY A 111 0.92 24.39 0.70
N LEU A 112 1.69 24.44 -0.40
CA LEU A 112 2.39 25.66 -0.83
C LEU A 112 1.42 26.79 -1.19
N ARG A 113 0.37 26.48 -1.95
CA ARG A 113 -0.68 27.45 -2.30
C ARG A 113 -1.33 28.02 -1.05
N GLU A 114 -1.68 27.15 -0.10
CA GLU A 114 -2.32 27.55 1.17
C GLU A 114 -1.37 28.36 2.04
N GLY A 115 -0.08 28.01 2.09
CA GLY A 115 0.96 28.79 2.76
C GLY A 115 1.18 30.17 2.13
N ALA A 116 1.02 30.30 0.82
CA ALA A 116 1.01 31.58 0.12
C ALA A 116 -0.31 32.37 0.28
N GLY A 117 -1.31 31.82 0.97
CA GLY A 117 -2.61 32.48 1.20
C GLY A 117 -3.51 32.57 -0.04
N LEU A 118 -3.25 31.78 -1.08
CA LEU A 118 -3.93 31.87 -2.36
C LEU A 118 -5.08 30.85 -2.48
N LYS A 119 -6.17 31.24 -3.13
CA LYS A 119 -7.24 30.32 -3.57
C LYS A 119 -6.89 29.73 -4.94
N GLN A 120 -7.39 28.52 -5.22
CA GLN A 120 -7.21 27.85 -6.51
C GLN A 120 -7.64 28.72 -7.71
N GLU A 121 -8.71 29.51 -7.55
CA GLU A 121 -9.20 30.44 -8.59
C GLU A 121 -8.21 31.56 -8.88
N GLN A 122 -7.54 32.10 -7.86
CA GLN A 122 -6.55 33.15 -8.01
C GLN A 122 -5.33 32.63 -8.77
N VAL A 123 -4.84 31.44 -8.41
CA VAL A 123 -3.73 30.78 -9.12
C VAL A 123 -4.11 30.52 -10.59
N GLY A 124 -5.32 30.02 -10.83
CA GLY A 124 -5.86 29.84 -12.16
C GLY A 124 -5.86 31.13 -12.97
N ALA A 125 -6.35 32.23 -12.39
CA ALA A 125 -6.37 33.53 -13.04
C ALA A 125 -4.96 34.06 -13.37
N ILE A 126 -3.99 33.91 -12.46
CA ILE A 126 -2.60 34.34 -12.66
C ILE A 126 -1.93 33.56 -13.81
N LEU A 127 -2.16 32.24 -13.87
CA LEU A 127 -1.52 31.35 -14.84
C LEU A 127 -2.32 31.15 -16.15
N GLY A 128 -3.49 31.79 -16.28
CA GLY A 128 -4.37 31.60 -17.44
C GLY A 128 -5.06 30.24 -17.51
N TYR A 129 -5.24 29.56 -16.36
CA TYR A 129 -5.89 28.25 -16.27
C TYR A 129 -7.24 28.31 -15.55
N ARG A 130 -8.14 27.40 -15.94
CA ARG A 130 -9.41 27.21 -15.22
C ARG A 130 -9.14 26.66 -13.81
N ASN A 131 -9.91 27.11 -12.82
CA ASN A 131 -9.86 26.60 -11.44
C ASN A 131 -9.87 25.05 -11.37
N ALA A 132 -10.72 24.41 -12.19
CA ALA A 132 -10.80 22.95 -12.27
C ALA A 132 -9.47 22.27 -12.63
N ARG A 133 -8.57 22.92 -13.37
CA ARG A 133 -7.23 22.38 -13.67
C ARG A 133 -6.37 22.37 -12.40
N ILE A 134 -6.36 23.47 -11.65
CA ILE A 134 -5.62 23.58 -10.38
C ILE A 134 -6.15 22.55 -9.38
N SER A 135 -7.47 22.42 -9.26
CA SER A 135 -8.11 21.43 -8.39
C SER A 135 -7.70 19.99 -8.73
N ARG A 136 -7.73 19.61 -10.02
CA ARG A 136 -7.28 18.27 -10.45
C ARG A 136 -5.79 18.02 -10.20
N ILE A 137 -4.94 19.05 -10.34
CA ILE A 137 -3.51 18.92 -10.03
C ILE A 137 -3.33 18.66 -8.53
N GLU A 138 -4.02 19.41 -7.68
CA GLU A 138 -3.95 19.27 -6.22
C GLU A 138 -4.52 17.95 -5.71
N SER A 139 -5.49 17.35 -6.42
CA SER A 139 -5.99 16.00 -6.13
C SER A 139 -5.14 14.87 -6.73
N GLY A 140 -4.14 15.20 -7.56
CA GLY A 140 -3.29 14.24 -8.27
C GLY A 140 -3.89 13.65 -9.55
N GLU A 141 -5.15 13.97 -9.87
CA GLU A 141 -5.81 13.54 -11.10
C GLU A 141 -5.17 14.16 -12.36
N GLY A 142 -4.73 15.41 -12.25
CA GLY A 142 -4.07 16.17 -13.30
C GLY A 142 -2.58 15.82 -13.42
N LYS A 143 -2.11 15.61 -14.66
CA LYS A 143 -0.67 15.58 -14.93
C LYS A 143 -0.10 16.99 -14.82
N VAL A 144 1.11 17.08 -14.29
CA VAL A 144 1.89 18.32 -14.21
C VAL A 144 3.13 18.12 -15.07
N GLU A 145 3.34 18.99 -16.03
CA GLU A 145 4.61 19.06 -16.76
C GLU A 145 5.57 19.98 -16.02
N LEU A 146 6.88 19.79 -16.23
CA LEU A 146 7.91 20.54 -15.53
C LEU A 146 7.77 22.07 -15.72
N ALA A 147 7.40 22.52 -16.92
CA ALA A 147 7.13 23.95 -17.17
C ALA A 147 5.96 24.49 -16.33
N LEU A 148 4.89 23.70 -16.17
CA LEU A 148 3.75 24.07 -15.34
C LEU A 148 4.11 24.05 -13.85
N LEU A 149 4.93 23.09 -13.41
CA LEU A 149 5.43 23.05 -12.05
C LEU A 149 6.15 24.37 -11.71
N TRP A 150 7.09 24.79 -12.56
CA TRP A 150 7.85 26.01 -12.29
C TRP A 150 6.96 27.25 -12.23
N ALA A 151 5.98 27.35 -13.13
CA ALA A 151 5.00 28.44 -13.09
C ALA A 151 4.19 28.45 -11.77
N LEU A 152 3.81 27.27 -11.25
CA LEU A 152 3.14 27.18 -9.96
C LEU A 152 4.06 27.61 -8.81
N LEU A 153 5.33 27.18 -8.82
CA LEU A 153 6.30 27.53 -7.78
C LEU A 153 6.63 29.02 -7.76
N ASP A 154 6.74 29.66 -8.93
CA ASP A 154 6.92 31.10 -9.04
C ASP A 154 5.75 31.85 -8.37
N VAL A 155 4.50 31.40 -8.60
CA VAL A 155 3.30 31.98 -7.96
C VAL A 155 3.29 31.75 -6.45
N TYR A 156 3.85 30.64 -5.98
CA TYR A 156 3.92 30.30 -4.55
C TYR A 156 5.15 30.90 -3.84
N GLY A 157 6.04 31.57 -4.57
CA GLY A 157 7.27 32.16 -4.02
C GLY A 157 8.34 31.13 -3.64
N VAL A 158 8.33 29.94 -4.27
CA VAL A 158 9.37 28.91 -4.07
C VAL A 158 10.42 29.05 -5.17
N ASP A 159 11.66 29.31 -4.77
CA ASP A 159 12.78 29.41 -5.70
C ASP A 159 13.07 28.05 -6.38
N ARG A 160 13.36 28.09 -7.68
CA ARG A 160 13.52 26.90 -8.52
C ARG A 160 14.78 26.10 -8.16
N ASP A 161 15.84 26.81 -7.80
CA ASP A 161 17.13 26.22 -7.44
C ASP A 161 17.20 25.86 -5.94
N SER A 162 16.15 26.17 -5.17
CA SER A 162 16.06 25.75 -3.78
C SER A 162 15.95 24.22 -3.66
N PRO A 163 16.42 23.62 -2.54
CA PRO A 163 16.22 22.19 -2.28
C PRO A 163 14.75 21.75 -2.39
N GLN A 164 13.81 22.61 -2.01
CA GLN A 164 12.38 22.34 -2.11
C GLN A 164 11.88 22.34 -3.57
N GLY A 165 12.32 23.31 -4.39
CA GLY A 165 11.99 23.38 -5.81
C GLY A 165 12.51 22.16 -6.58
N LEU A 166 13.78 21.81 -6.36
CA LEU A 166 14.41 20.64 -6.98
C LEU A 166 13.73 19.32 -6.55
N ALA A 167 13.35 19.17 -5.28
CA ALA A 167 12.63 17.99 -4.80
C ALA A 167 11.25 17.83 -5.46
N LEU A 168 10.50 18.93 -5.66
CA LEU A 168 9.21 18.89 -6.34
C LEU A 168 9.35 18.60 -7.84
N ALA A 169 10.40 19.10 -8.47
CA ALA A 169 10.74 18.77 -9.85
C ALA A 169 11.11 17.30 -10.01
N ASP A 170 11.81 16.72 -9.04
CA ASP A 170 12.09 15.28 -9.03
C ASP A 170 10.79 14.48 -9.05
N MET A 171 9.76 14.90 -8.32
CA MET A 171 8.46 14.21 -8.26
C MET A 171 7.67 14.25 -9.58
N VAL A 172 7.99 15.13 -10.54
CA VAL A 172 7.32 15.19 -11.84
C VAL A 172 7.76 13.99 -12.69
N ASP A 173 6.78 13.22 -13.19
CA ASP A 173 7.05 12.13 -14.13
C ASP A 173 7.52 12.72 -15.48
N THR A 174 8.84 12.78 -15.66
CA THR A 174 9.48 13.28 -16.88
C THR A 174 9.66 12.21 -17.95
N GLY A 175 9.29 10.95 -17.68
CA GLY A 175 9.40 9.85 -18.64
C GLY A 175 10.84 9.48 -19.07
N GLY A 176 11.88 10.04 -18.43
CA GLY A 176 13.28 9.82 -18.77
C GLY A 176 13.89 8.51 -18.21
N GLU A 177 15.18 8.28 -18.53
CA GLU A 177 16.00 7.10 -18.21
C GLU A 177 15.97 6.65 -16.73
N ARG A 178 15.62 7.57 -15.81
CA ARG A 178 15.41 7.29 -14.38
C ARG A 178 14.35 6.23 -14.11
N ASN A 179 13.45 5.99 -15.06
CA ASN A 179 12.40 5.02 -14.92
C ASN A 179 12.59 3.83 -15.87
N TRP A 180 13.66 3.05 -15.66
CA TRP A 180 14.03 1.86 -16.45
C TRP A 180 12.88 0.86 -16.67
N TRP A 181 11.83 0.92 -15.83
CA TRP A 181 10.64 0.08 -15.90
C TRP A 181 9.56 0.56 -16.90
N HIS A 182 9.68 1.74 -17.53
CA HIS A 182 8.67 2.24 -18.49
C HIS A 182 8.52 1.33 -19.71
N THR A 183 9.58 0.63 -20.12
CA THR A 183 9.52 -0.38 -21.20
C THR A 183 8.53 -1.53 -20.86
N TYR A 184 8.25 -1.76 -19.58
CA TYR A 184 7.32 -2.79 -19.12
C TYR A 184 5.95 -2.23 -18.69
N ARG A 185 5.66 -0.94 -18.94
CA ARG A 185 4.46 -0.27 -18.45
C ARG A 185 3.15 -0.94 -18.86
N SER A 186 3.10 -1.54 -20.05
CA SER A 186 1.93 -2.31 -20.53
C SER A 186 1.62 -3.55 -19.69
N HIS A 187 2.57 -3.99 -18.86
CA HIS A 187 2.47 -5.16 -17.98
C HIS A 187 2.29 -4.78 -16.50
N LEU A 188 2.27 -3.48 -16.16
CA LEU A 188 2.16 -3.01 -14.78
C LEU A 188 0.75 -2.52 -14.44
N GLY A 189 0.22 -3.00 -13.32
CA GLY A 189 -0.89 -2.33 -12.64
C GLY A 189 -0.42 -1.02 -11.97
N SER A 190 -1.34 -0.10 -11.67
CA SER A 190 -1.03 1.19 -11.04
C SER A 190 -0.22 1.06 -9.74
N THR A 191 -0.51 0.04 -8.93
CA THR A 191 0.20 -0.23 -7.67
C THR A 191 1.68 -0.57 -7.86
N HIS A 192 2.03 -1.25 -8.96
CA HIS A 192 3.43 -1.57 -9.25
C HIS A 192 4.21 -0.33 -9.72
N GLU A 193 3.56 0.56 -10.49
CA GLU A 193 4.17 1.84 -10.87
C GLU A 193 4.46 2.71 -9.63
N ASP A 194 3.55 2.71 -8.65
CA ASP A 194 3.71 3.45 -7.40
C ASP A 194 4.88 2.91 -6.56
N LEU A 195 4.97 1.59 -6.40
CA LEU A 195 6.09 0.95 -5.70
C LEU A 195 7.44 1.27 -6.34
N LEU A 196 7.57 1.13 -7.66
CA LEU A 196 8.83 1.41 -8.35
C LEU A 196 9.22 2.89 -8.28
N GLY A 197 8.24 3.79 -8.39
CA GLY A 197 8.47 5.21 -8.18
C GLY A 197 8.90 5.54 -6.75
N LEU A 198 8.33 4.87 -5.74
CA LEU A 198 8.74 5.01 -4.36
C LEU A 198 10.17 4.53 -4.13
N GLU A 199 10.51 3.33 -4.59
CA GLU A 199 11.87 2.78 -4.46
C GLU A 199 12.91 3.70 -5.10
N ALA A 200 12.60 4.26 -6.27
CA ALA A 200 13.46 5.20 -6.95
C ALA A 200 13.68 6.50 -6.16
N ASP A 201 12.71 6.95 -5.36
CA ASP A 201 12.79 8.16 -4.54
C ASP A 201 13.29 7.90 -3.10
N THR A 202 13.52 6.63 -2.75
CA THR A 202 13.90 6.21 -1.40
C THR A 202 15.38 6.45 -1.12
N ALA A 203 15.66 6.97 0.08
CA ALA A 203 17.00 7.09 0.65
C ALA A 203 17.27 6.01 1.71
N ARG A 204 16.27 5.66 2.53
CA ARG A 204 16.35 4.54 3.47
C ARG A 204 15.11 3.66 3.37
N LEU A 205 15.33 2.36 3.22
CA LEU A 205 14.28 1.35 3.19
C LEU A 205 14.46 0.41 4.38
N SER A 206 13.50 0.41 5.30
CA SER A 206 13.41 -0.55 6.39
C SER A 206 12.28 -1.54 6.10
N LYS A 207 12.60 -2.84 6.03
CA LYS A 207 11.64 -3.85 5.58
C LYS A 207 11.52 -5.00 6.56
N TRP A 208 10.28 -5.34 6.93
CA TRP A 208 9.96 -6.58 7.61
C TRP A 208 9.37 -7.58 6.61
N GLU A 209 10.00 -8.75 6.49
CA GLU A 209 9.54 -9.84 5.65
C GLU A 209 9.50 -11.16 6.45
N PRO A 210 8.32 -11.66 6.84
CA PRO A 210 8.23 -12.82 7.71
C PRO A 210 8.64 -14.13 7.02
N SER A 211 8.42 -14.23 5.70
CA SER A 211 8.46 -15.52 4.98
C SER A 211 9.21 -15.54 3.66
N LEU A 212 9.66 -14.38 3.17
CA LEU A 212 10.40 -14.24 1.93
C LEU A 212 11.59 -13.31 2.14
N PHE A 213 12.58 -13.36 1.25
CA PHE A 213 13.57 -12.29 1.21
C PHE A 213 12.99 -11.03 0.54
N PRO A 214 13.42 -9.81 0.93
CA PRO A 214 13.08 -8.58 0.22
C PRO A 214 13.36 -8.69 -1.27
N ALA A 215 12.45 -8.18 -2.12
CA ALA A 215 12.56 -8.29 -3.58
C ALA A 215 13.90 -7.84 -4.17
N VAL A 216 14.54 -6.82 -3.58
CA VAL A 216 15.86 -6.31 -4.01
C VAL A 216 17.02 -7.27 -3.72
N LEU A 217 16.80 -8.29 -2.89
CA LEU A 217 17.76 -9.34 -2.53
C LEU A 217 17.40 -10.71 -3.15
N GLN A 218 16.51 -10.76 -4.14
CA GLN A 218 16.06 -12.03 -4.74
C GLN A 218 16.82 -12.36 -6.03
N THR A 219 17.16 -13.64 -6.17
CA THR A 219 17.73 -14.21 -7.40
C THR A 219 16.63 -14.58 -8.41
N GLU A 220 16.99 -14.68 -9.70
CA GLU A 220 16.02 -15.04 -10.74
C GLU A 220 15.30 -16.37 -10.47
N PRO A 221 15.97 -17.48 -10.08
CA PRO A 221 15.29 -18.73 -9.77
C PRO A 221 14.28 -18.58 -8.62
N TYR A 222 14.64 -17.83 -7.57
CA TYR A 222 13.77 -17.56 -6.43
C TYR A 222 12.53 -16.74 -6.83
N ILE A 223 12.72 -15.69 -7.66
CA ILE A 223 11.65 -14.87 -8.21
C ILE A 223 10.68 -15.72 -9.04
N ARG A 224 11.22 -16.55 -9.94
CA ARG A 224 10.41 -17.45 -10.78
C ARG A 224 9.60 -18.43 -9.93
N GLY A 225 10.19 -18.98 -8.87
CA GLY A 225 9.49 -19.83 -7.91
C GLY A 225 8.29 -19.14 -7.26
N ILE A 226 8.47 -17.90 -6.77
CA ILE A 226 7.38 -17.11 -6.17
C ILE A 226 6.28 -16.82 -7.18
N LEU A 227 6.63 -16.33 -8.37
CA LEU A 227 5.66 -15.95 -9.40
C LEU A 227 4.90 -17.17 -9.94
N ALA A 228 5.55 -18.33 -10.02
CA ALA A 228 4.90 -19.58 -10.43
C ALA A 228 3.84 -20.04 -9.41
N ALA A 229 4.07 -19.83 -8.11
CA ALA A 229 3.09 -20.15 -7.06
C ALA A 229 1.83 -19.24 -7.11
N GLY A 230 1.99 -17.99 -7.56
CA GLY A 230 0.89 -17.04 -7.75
C GLY A 230 0.22 -17.08 -9.13
N ARG A 231 0.58 -18.03 -10.00
CA ARG A 231 0.20 -18.04 -11.43
C ARG A 231 -1.31 -17.95 -11.68
N ASP A 232 -2.11 -18.62 -10.84
CA ASP A 232 -3.57 -18.63 -10.97
C ASP A 232 -4.21 -17.27 -10.62
N LEU A 233 -3.51 -16.42 -9.85
CA LEU A 233 -3.93 -15.05 -9.56
C LEU A 233 -3.56 -14.07 -10.69
N HIS A 234 -2.56 -14.39 -11.52
CA HIS A 234 -1.96 -13.49 -12.51
C HIS A 234 -2.32 -13.77 -13.97
N HIS A 235 -3.31 -14.65 -14.23
CA HIS A 235 -3.89 -14.87 -15.56
C HIS A 235 -2.85 -15.23 -16.65
N GLY A 236 -2.01 -16.23 -16.37
CA GLY A 236 -1.68 -17.29 -17.33
C GLY A 236 -0.82 -17.01 -18.56
N ASP A 237 -0.20 -15.84 -18.73
CA ASP A 237 0.65 -15.56 -19.90
C ASP A 237 2.16 -15.64 -19.56
N THR A 238 2.90 -16.48 -20.26
CA THR A 238 4.34 -16.67 -20.08
C THR A 238 5.16 -15.45 -20.44
N GLU A 239 4.74 -14.65 -21.45
CA GLU A 239 5.44 -13.40 -21.78
C GLU A 239 5.31 -12.37 -20.65
N ARG A 240 4.15 -12.35 -19.98
CA ARG A 240 3.95 -11.52 -18.78
C ARG A 240 4.84 -11.97 -17.63
N LEU A 241 5.04 -13.28 -17.46
CA LEU A 241 5.92 -13.82 -16.42
C LEU A 241 7.35 -13.33 -16.57
N ASP A 242 7.95 -13.42 -17.76
CA ASP A 242 9.33 -12.97 -17.98
C ASP A 242 9.46 -11.46 -17.78
N ALA A 243 8.49 -10.66 -18.24
CA ALA A 243 8.46 -9.23 -17.95
C ALA A 243 8.42 -8.95 -16.43
N HIS A 244 7.59 -9.67 -15.66
CA HIS A 244 7.51 -9.54 -14.20
C HIS A 244 8.81 -9.98 -13.51
N VAL A 245 9.47 -11.03 -14.00
CA VAL A 245 10.78 -11.47 -13.51
C VAL A 245 11.82 -10.36 -13.73
N GLN A 246 11.92 -9.81 -14.94
CA GLN A 246 12.87 -8.74 -15.26
C GLN A 246 12.59 -7.46 -14.48
N LEU A 247 11.32 -7.12 -14.29
CA LEU A 247 10.92 -6.03 -13.41
C LEU A 247 11.35 -6.27 -11.97
N ARG A 248 11.16 -7.48 -11.43
CA ARG A 248 11.55 -7.76 -10.05
C ARG A 248 13.07 -7.77 -9.88
N LEU A 249 13.81 -8.33 -10.84
CA LEU A 249 15.28 -8.31 -10.88
C LEU A 249 15.82 -6.89 -10.96
N GLY A 250 15.24 -6.03 -11.80
CA GLY A 250 15.69 -4.65 -11.97
C GLY A 250 15.64 -3.81 -10.70
N ARG A 251 14.84 -4.21 -9.70
CA ARG A 251 14.77 -3.53 -8.39
C ARG A 251 16.08 -3.61 -7.61
N SER A 252 16.89 -4.65 -7.79
CA SER A 252 18.17 -4.78 -7.08
C SER A 252 19.15 -3.65 -7.41
N ARG A 253 19.01 -3.00 -8.58
CA ARG A 253 19.83 -1.83 -9.00
C ARG A 253 19.81 -0.68 -8.00
N VAL A 254 18.77 -0.56 -7.18
CA VAL A 254 18.70 0.48 -6.14
C VAL A 254 19.83 0.33 -5.12
N LEU A 255 20.33 -0.89 -4.92
CA LEU A 255 21.40 -1.19 -3.98
C LEU A 255 22.71 -0.53 -4.42
N ASP A 256 22.94 -0.33 -5.71
CA ASP A 256 24.16 0.26 -6.30
C ASP A 256 24.27 1.78 -6.13
N ARG A 257 23.28 2.40 -5.50
CA ARG A 257 23.28 3.83 -5.22
C ARG A 257 23.96 4.13 -3.88
N ASP A 258 24.85 5.13 -3.88
CA ASP A 258 25.52 5.62 -2.66
C ASP A 258 24.56 6.32 -1.68
N ASP A 259 23.43 6.83 -2.18
CA ASP A 259 22.41 7.56 -1.41
C ASP A 259 21.26 6.67 -0.92
N PHE A 260 21.40 5.35 -1.02
CA PHE A 260 20.40 4.36 -0.62
C PHE A 260 20.93 3.42 0.46
N ALA A 261 20.13 3.16 1.49
CA ALA A 261 20.40 2.14 2.50
C ALA A 261 19.20 1.21 2.73
N LEU A 262 19.46 -0.08 2.88
CA LEU A 262 18.49 -1.12 3.20
C LEU A 262 18.74 -1.69 4.59
N THR A 263 17.70 -1.73 5.41
CA THR A 263 17.64 -2.53 6.64
C THR A 263 16.53 -3.56 6.50
N ALA A 264 16.90 -4.82 6.26
CA ALA A 264 15.98 -5.94 6.13
C ALA A 264 15.97 -6.77 7.41
N VAL A 265 14.80 -6.86 8.04
CA VAL A 265 14.52 -7.82 9.10
C VAL A 265 13.66 -8.92 8.51
N VAL A 266 14.14 -10.16 8.59
CA VAL A 266 13.57 -11.30 7.87
C VAL A 266 13.28 -12.44 8.84
N GLY A 267 12.11 -13.05 8.77
CA GLY A 267 11.80 -14.22 9.59
C GLY A 267 12.59 -15.46 9.11
N GLU A 268 13.01 -16.33 10.04
CA GLU A 268 13.77 -17.55 9.73
C GLU A 268 13.05 -18.45 8.70
N SER A 269 11.73 -18.36 8.59
CA SER A 269 10.95 -19.10 7.60
C SER A 269 11.34 -18.79 6.15
N ALA A 270 11.87 -17.59 5.86
CA ALA A 270 12.40 -17.24 4.55
C ALA A 270 13.59 -18.11 4.11
N LEU A 271 14.31 -18.71 5.07
CA LEU A 271 15.41 -19.62 4.79
C LEU A 271 14.94 -21.01 4.30
N ARG A 272 13.61 -21.22 4.22
CA ARG A 272 12.96 -22.49 3.92
C ARG A 272 11.78 -22.35 2.95
N THR A 273 11.68 -21.22 2.23
CA THR A 273 10.57 -20.92 1.31
C THR A 273 10.35 -22.00 0.23
N SER A 274 11.42 -22.66 -0.22
CA SER A 274 11.36 -23.71 -1.23
C SER A 274 12.00 -25.02 -0.74
N ALA A 275 11.48 -26.15 -1.24
CA ALA A 275 12.08 -27.47 -1.07
C ALA A 275 13.23 -27.74 -2.07
N ASP A 276 13.37 -26.92 -3.11
CA ASP A 276 14.50 -27.00 -4.04
C ASP A 276 15.78 -26.50 -3.37
N ALA A 277 16.65 -27.45 -3.03
CA ALA A 277 17.91 -27.20 -2.34
C ALA A 277 18.89 -26.35 -3.17
N ALA A 278 18.96 -26.54 -4.49
CA ALA A 278 19.87 -25.79 -5.34
C ALA A 278 19.45 -24.33 -5.47
N LEU A 279 18.14 -24.10 -5.68
CA LEU A 279 17.54 -22.76 -5.70
C LEU A 279 17.77 -22.04 -4.37
N MET A 280 17.47 -22.71 -3.25
CA MET A 280 17.62 -22.10 -1.93
C MET A 280 19.08 -21.82 -1.58
N ARG A 281 20.03 -22.69 -1.96
CA ARG A 281 21.46 -22.44 -1.75
C ARG A 281 21.91 -21.18 -2.50
N GLY A 282 21.57 -21.08 -3.80
CA GLY A 282 21.89 -19.89 -4.60
C GLY A 282 21.27 -18.61 -4.05
N GLN A 283 20.03 -18.67 -3.56
CA GLN A 283 19.37 -17.54 -2.91
C GLN A 283 20.08 -17.12 -1.61
N LEU A 284 20.44 -18.07 -0.75
CA LEU A 284 21.09 -17.78 0.54
C LEU A 284 22.49 -17.22 0.33
N ASP A 285 23.28 -17.80 -0.56
CA ASP A 285 24.63 -17.32 -0.89
C ASP A 285 24.57 -15.89 -1.44
N HIS A 286 23.61 -15.59 -2.32
CA HIS A 286 23.39 -14.25 -2.85
C HIS A 286 23.03 -13.24 -1.75
N VAL A 287 22.15 -13.57 -0.82
CA VAL A 287 21.78 -12.67 0.29
C VAL A 287 22.97 -12.43 1.22
N VAL A 288 23.77 -13.47 1.49
CA VAL A 288 24.98 -13.31 2.31
C VAL A 288 25.97 -12.38 1.62
N GLU A 289 26.23 -12.54 0.33
CA GLU A 289 27.09 -11.65 -0.46
C GLU A 289 26.56 -10.21 -0.42
N ALA A 290 25.28 -10.00 -0.70
CA ALA A 290 24.67 -8.67 -0.69
C ALA A 290 24.75 -8.00 0.70
N SER A 291 24.62 -8.77 1.78
CA SER A 291 24.72 -8.28 3.16
C SER A 291 26.13 -7.87 3.62
N GLN A 292 27.14 -8.02 2.75
CA GLN A 292 28.50 -7.50 3.00
C GLN A 292 28.65 -6.05 2.53
N ARG A 293 27.69 -5.52 1.77
CA ARG A 293 27.71 -4.14 1.27
C ARG A 293 27.46 -3.19 2.44
N PRO A 294 28.16 -2.03 2.50
CA PRO A 294 28.06 -1.11 3.65
C PRO A 294 26.67 -0.48 3.81
N ASN A 295 25.86 -0.49 2.76
CA ASN A 295 24.50 0.05 2.74
C ASN A 295 23.40 -1.02 2.86
N VAL A 296 23.74 -2.26 3.22
CA VAL A 296 22.80 -3.37 3.34
C VAL A 296 22.96 -4.06 4.69
N SER A 297 21.92 -3.97 5.52
CA SER A 297 21.78 -4.73 6.76
C SER A 297 20.73 -5.81 6.59
N VAL A 298 21.07 -7.07 6.87
CA VAL A 298 20.13 -8.21 6.87
C VAL A 298 20.19 -8.90 8.22
N ARG A 299 19.05 -8.97 8.89
CA ARG A 299 18.91 -9.54 10.24
C ARG A 299 17.80 -10.58 10.27
N ILE A 300 18.09 -11.77 10.78
CA ILE A 300 17.12 -12.86 10.87
C ILE A 300 16.44 -12.87 12.23
N VAL A 301 15.12 -12.96 12.27
CA VAL A 301 14.32 -13.24 13.47
C VAL A 301 14.17 -14.77 13.59
N PRO A 302 14.82 -15.42 14.57
CA PRO A 302 14.76 -16.87 14.76
C PRO A 302 13.37 -17.36 15.20
N PHE A 303 13.09 -18.65 14.99
CA PHE A 303 11.85 -19.25 15.48
C PHE A 303 11.70 -19.25 17.01
N ASP A 304 12.81 -19.27 17.75
CA ASP A 304 12.83 -19.27 19.22
C ASP A 304 12.80 -17.86 19.83
N SER A 305 12.60 -16.81 19.03
CA SER A 305 12.51 -15.41 19.47
C SER A 305 11.26 -15.05 20.29
N GLY A 306 10.35 -16.01 20.52
CA GLY A 306 9.09 -15.80 21.23
C GLY A 306 8.06 -15.02 20.42
N PHE A 307 7.03 -14.49 21.10
CA PHE A 307 6.01 -13.68 20.44
C PHE A 307 6.59 -12.36 19.93
N ASN A 308 6.32 -12.06 18.66
CA ASN A 308 6.71 -10.85 17.96
C ASN A 308 5.57 -10.38 17.04
N LEU A 309 5.73 -9.22 16.40
CA LEU A 309 4.73 -8.63 15.50
C LEU A 309 4.72 -9.27 14.11
N GLY A 310 5.53 -10.32 13.90
CA GLY A 310 5.65 -11.03 12.63
C GLY A 310 4.35 -11.57 12.04
N PRO A 311 3.41 -12.10 12.84
CA PRO A 311 2.12 -12.60 12.34
C PRO A 311 1.22 -11.55 11.71
N ASP A 312 1.41 -10.26 12.00
CA ASP A 312 0.56 -9.17 11.47
C ASP A 312 0.90 -8.82 10.00
N GLY A 313 1.91 -9.48 9.43
CA GLY A 313 2.25 -9.43 8.00
C GLY A 313 3.46 -8.54 7.67
N PRO A 314 3.91 -8.55 6.40
CA PRO A 314 5.04 -7.74 5.95
C PRO A 314 4.68 -6.26 5.85
N PHE A 315 5.67 -5.41 6.09
CA PHE A 315 5.55 -3.97 5.84
C PHE A 315 6.90 -3.35 5.47
N SER A 316 6.83 -2.21 4.80
CA SER A 316 8.01 -1.43 4.37
C SER A 316 7.89 0.01 4.85
N LEU A 317 8.88 0.46 5.59
CA LEU A 317 9.08 1.86 5.99
C LEU A 317 10.01 2.51 4.98
N PHE A 318 9.48 3.49 4.25
CA PHE A 318 10.24 4.29 3.30
C PHE A 318 10.56 5.65 3.91
N GLU A 319 11.82 6.02 3.86
CA GLU A 319 12.27 7.40 4.04
C GLU A 319 12.85 7.90 2.73
N LEU A 320 12.21 8.93 2.17
CA LEU A 320 12.52 9.44 0.85
C LEU A 320 13.60 10.52 0.91
N ARG A 321 14.21 10.82 -0.25
CA ARG A 321 15.25 11.85 -0.38
C ARG A 321 14.82 13.24 0.06
N ASP A 322 13.52 13.53 -0.02
CA ASP A 322 12.93 14.78 0.42
C ASP A 322 12.57 14.83 1.93
N GLY A 323 12.97 13.79 2.69
CA GLY A 323 12.74 13.67 4.13
C GLY A 323 11.35 13.16 4.50
N SER A 324 10.45 12.96 3.54
CA SER A 324 9.13 12.39 3.85
C SER A 324 9.20 10.90 4.13
N ARG A 325 8.26 10.44 4.95
CA ARG A 325 8.16 9.05 5.38
C ARG A 325 6.78 8.49 5.07
N LEU A 326 6.75 7.22 4.70
CA LEU A 326 5.51 6.46 4.53
C LEU A 326 5.73 4.99 4.86
N VAL A 327 4.65 4.32 5.25
CA VAL A 327 4.61 2.86 5.38
C VAL A 327 3.82 2.30 4.23
N MET A 328 4.32 1.22 3.64
CA MET A 328 3.55 0.38 2.74
C MET A 328 3.26 -0.95 3.42
N VAL A 329 1.98 -1.32 3.44
CA VAL A 329 1.50 -2.62 3.92
C VAL A 329 0.91 -3.36 2.74
N GLU A 330 1.42 -4.55 2.48
CA GLU A 330 0.97 -5.39 1.36
C GLU A 330 0.10 -6.53 1.91
N SER A 331 -1.06 -6.71 1.31
CA SER A 331 -1.92 -7.88 1.48
C SER A 331 -2.03 -8.61 0.15
N LEU A 332 -2.67 -9.77 0.13
CA LEU A 332 -2.82 -10.58 -1.09
C LEU A 332 -3.37 -9.80 -2.29
N LEU A 333 -4.32 -8.88 -2.07
CA LEU A 333 -5.03 -8.17 -3.14
C LEU A 333 -4.88 -6.65 -3.08
N ASN A 334 -4.42 -6.10 -1.94
CA ASN A 334 -4.39 -4.67 -1.72
C ASN A 334 -3.04 -4.22 -1.17
N VAL A 335 -2.67 -3.00 -1.53
CA VAL A 335 -1.53 -2.28 -0.95
C VAL A 335 -2.07 -1.01 -0.30
N VAL A 336 -1.66 -0.77 0.95
CA VAL A 336 -2.05 0.41 1.73
C VAL A 336 -0.82 1.24 2.00
N TYR A 337 -0.93 2.55 1.74
CA TYR A 337 0.10 3.52 2.06
C TYR A 337 -0.37 4.39 3.23
N LEU A 338 0.46 4.47 4.27
CA LEU A 338 0.18 5.21 5.51
C LEU A 338 1.20 6.34 5.65
N GLU A 339 0.70 7.56 5.85
CA GLU A 339 1.52 8.78 5.95
C GLU A 339 1.23 9.56 7.24
N LYS A 340 0.22 9.17 8.05
CA LYS A 340 -0.12 9.94 9.25
C LYS A 340 0.95 9.75 10.33
N PRO A 341 1.31 10.81 11.09
CA PRO A 341 2.35 10.73 12.10
C PRO A 341 2.18 9.58 13.11
N ASP A 342 0.95 9.31 13.55
CA ASP A 342 0.67 8.27 14.55
C ASP A 342 0.82 6.86 13.97
N GLU A 343 0.39 6.67 12.72
CA GLU A 343 0.58 5.42 11.97
C GLU A 343 2.08 5.14 11.79
N LEU A 344 2.84 6.16 11.35
CA LEU A 344 4.29 6.05 11.17
C LEU A 344 5.02 5.69 12.46
N ARG A 345 4.64 6.31 13.60
CA ARG A 345 5.25 6.00 14.90
C ARG A 345 4.95 4.56 15.34
N GLY A 346 3.74 4.07 15.10
CA GLY A 346 3.37 2.69 15.41
C GLY A 346 4.24 1.68 14.67
N TYR A 347 4.39 1.85 13.35
CA TYR A 347 5.22 0.94 12.53
C TYR A 347 6.71 1.09 12.80
N ALA A 348 7.22 2.29 13.10
CA ALA A 348 8.61 2.48 13.51
C ALA A 348 8.90 1.69 14.81
N THR A 349 8.02 1.83 15.82
CA THR A 349 8.12 1.08 17.07
C THR A 349 8.07 -0.43 16.83
N ALA A 350 7.18 -0.89 15.94
CA ALA A 350 7.09 -2.29 15.57
C ALA A 350 8.38 -2.82 14.93
N PHE A 351 8.98 -2.02 14.04
CA PHE A 351 10.24 -2.36 13.37
C PHE A 351 11.40 -2.44 14.36
N ASP A 352 11.48 -1.51 15.31
CA ASP A 352 12.51 -1.52 16.36
C ASP A 352 12.39 -2.77 17.24
N GLN A 353 11.17 -3.16 17.63
CA GLN A 353 10.92 -4.39 18.40
C GLN A 353 11.28 -5.67 17.64
N LEU A 354 11.12 -5.68 16.32
CA LEU A 354 11.58 -6.78 15.46
C LEU A 354 13.12 -6.80 15.39
N CYS A 355 13.76 -5.63 15.28
CA CYS A 355 15.22 -5.51 15.33
C CYS A 355 15.78 -6.01 16.67
N GLU A 356 15.15 -5.73 17.80
CA GLU A 356 15.59 -6.20 19.11
C GLU A 356 15.58 -7.74 19.23
N ARG A 357 14.64 -8.40 18.54
CA ARG A 357 14.49 -9.86 18.54
C ARG A 357 15.28 -10.55 17.44
N ALA A 358 15.75 -9.80 16.45
CA ALA A 358 16.55 -10.33 15.37
C ALA A 358 18.00 -10.54 15.81
N LEU A 359 18.61 -11.60 15.31
CA LEU A 359 20.06 -11.80 15.37
C LEU A 359 20.79 -10.56 14.83
N ASN A 360 22.02 -10.35 15.29
CA ASN A 360 22.85 -9.33 14.66
C ASN A 360 23.24 -9.78 13.23
N GLU A 361 23.80 -8.88 12.43
CA GLU A 361 24.12 -9.16 11.02
C GLU A 361 25.10 -10.33 10.85
N ARG A 362 26.06 -10.46 11.76
CA ARG A 362 27.05 -11.54 11.70
C ARG A 362 26.40 -12.88 11.99
N GLU A 363 25.66 -12.99 13.09
CA GLU A 363 24.91 -14.20 13.46
C GLU A 363 23.90 -14.59 12.38
N SER A 364 23.26 -13.60 11.75
CA SER A 364 22.35 -13.80 10.63
C SER A 364 23.06 -14.42 9.42
N ARG A 365 24.24 -13.91 9.05
CA ARG A 365 25.08 -14.51 8.00
C ARG A 365 25.53 -15.93 8.35
N GLU A 366 25.93 -16.16 9.60
CA GLU A 366 26.34 -17.49 10.08
C GLU A 366 25.17 -18.49 9.99
N LEU A 367 23.96 -18.10 10.37
CA LEU A 367 22.74 -18.92 10.24
C LEU A 367 22.40 -19.21 8.77
N MET A 368 22.44 -18.21 7.90
CA MET A 368 22.18 -18.39 6.46
C MET A 368 23.22 -19.33 5.82
N HIS A 369 24.50 -19.18 6.14
CA HIS A 369 25.55 -20.07 5.66
C HIS A 369 25.39 -21.49 6.20
N ALA A 370 25.07 -21.66 7.48
CA ALA A 370 24.81 -22.99 8.06
C ALA A 370 23.64 -23.68 7.36
N ARG A 371 22.57 -22.93 7.07
CA ARG A 371 21.43 -23.44 6.30
C ARG A 371 21.84 -23.83 4.88
N ALA A 372 22.57 -22.98 4.16
CA ALA A 372 23.02 -23.23 2.79
C ALA A 372 23.89 -24.50 2.66
N ARG A 373 24.73 -24.80 3.67
CA ARG A 373 25.54 -26.03 3.74
C ARG A 373 24.74 -27.29 4.09
N SER A 374 23.57 -27.13 4.72
CA SER A 374 22.71 -28.25 5.14
C SER A 374 21.72 -28.72 4.07
N LEU A 375 21.43 -27.83 3.10
CA LEU A 375 20.76 -28.16 1.83
C LEU A 375 21.74 -28.92 0.95
#